data_AF-A0A7W2TV03-F1
#
_entry.id   AF-A0A7W2TV03-F1
#
_cell.length_a   1.000
_cell.length_b   1.000
_cell.length_c   1.000
_cell.angle_alpha   90.00
_cell.angle_beta   90.00
_cell.angle_gamma   90.00
#
_symmetry.space_group_name_H-M   'P 1'
#
loop_
_entity.id
_entity.type
_entity.pdbx_description
1 polymer ?
#
loop_
_entity_poly.entity_id
_entity_poly.type
_entity_poly.pdbx_seq_one_letter_code
_entity_poly.pdbx_strand_id
1 'polypeptide(L)'
;MILHHNKESTEAVSQAMRETGSTQAHRLVSYLLVNGVAITHDIARDCAIGNISCAASYIRPALQKRGYTILATRPEKPILNRFGETSQIHEWRLIRLR
;
A
#
# COMPACT_ATOMS: atom_id res chain seq x y z
N MET A 1 -5.44 -4.57 -14.97
CA MET A 1 -6.15 -3.28 -14.91
C MET A 1 -5.42 -2.41 -13.90
N ILE A 2 -4.53 -1.54 -14.37
CA ILE A 2 -3.82 -0.56 -13.54
C ILE A 2 -4.84 0.52 -13.20
N LEU A 3 -5.05 0.82 -11.92
CA LEU A 3 -5.95 1.91 -11.53
C LEU A 3 -5.31 3.21 -12.04
N HIS A 4 -5.84 3.74 -13.15
CA HIS A 4 -5.59 5.12 -13.50
C HIS A 4 -6.06 5.97 -12.32
N HIS A 5 -5.17 6.83 -11.84
CA HIS A 5 -5.41 7.87 -10.85
C HIS A 5 -6.76 8.54 -11.14
N ASN A 6 -7.83 8.15 -10.43
CA ASN A 6 -9.18 8.63 -10.70
C ASN A 6 -9.75 9.32 -9.47
N LYS A 7 -10.60 10.33 -9.68
CA LYS A 7 -11.16 11.17 -8.62
C LYS A 7 -11.84 10.36 -7.50
N GLU A 8 -12.41 9.20 -7.85
CA GLU A 8 -13.09 8.29 -6.93
C GLU A 8 -12.13 7.66 -5.90
N SER A 9 -10.98 7.16 -6.35
CA SER A 9 -9.98 6.56 -5.44
C SER A 9 -9.33 7.59 -4.53
N THR A 10 -9.07 8.81 -5.02
CA THR A 10 -8.57 9.92 -4.21
C THR A 10 -9.53 10.31 -3.09
N GLU A 11 -10.82 10.41 -3.39
CA GLU A 11 -11.85 10.74 -2.40
C GLU A 11 -11.96 9.60 -1.37
N ALA A 12 -12.01 8.35 -1.82
CA ALA A 12 -12.10 7.20 -0.94
C ALA A 12 -10.90 7.11 0.03
N VAL A 13 -9.69 7.36 -0.46
CA VAL A 13 -8.47 7.41 0.36
C VAL A 13 -8.54 8.56 1.36
N SER A 14 -8.90 9.76 0.92
CA SER A 14 -9.00 10.95 1.78
C SER A 14 -9.97 10.74 2.93
N GLN A 15 -11.12 10.10 2.67
CA GLN A 15 -12.08 9.76 3.71
C GLN A 15 -11.59 8.63 4.62
N ALA A 16 -10.93 7.61 4.09
CA ALA A 16 -10.36 6.53 4.91
C ALA A 16 -9.29 7.04 5.88
N MET A 17 -8.48 8.02 5.48
CA MET A 17 -7.50 8.68 6.34
C MET A 17 -8.15 9.46 7.50
N ARG A 18 -9.40 9.92 7.36
CA ARG A 18 -10.11 10.58 8.48
C ARG A 18 -10.53 9.61 9.58
N GLU A 19 -10.56 8.30 9.30
CA GLU A 19 -10.96 7.25 10.25
C GLU A 19 -9.77 6.64 11.01
N THR A 20 -8.53 7.08 10.75
CA THR A 20 -7.34 6.58 11.45
C THR A 20 -6.39 7.72 11.81
N GLY A 21 -5.81 7.65 13.02
CA GLY A 21 -4.77 8.59 13.45
C GLY A 21 -3.36 8.20 12.99
N SER A 22 -3.20 7.07 12.27
CA SER A 22 -1.90 6.54 11.92
C SER A 22 -1.24 7.29 10.75
N THR A 23 -0.27 8.15 11.07
CA THR A 23 0.50 8.89 10.06
C THR A 23 1.31 7.99 9.12
N GLN A 24 1.68 6.79 9.55
CA GLN A 24 2.33 5.79 8.69
C GLN A 24 1.32 5.18 7.70
N ALA A 25 0.11 4.87 8.15
CA ALA A 25 -0.94 4.38 7.26
C ALA A 25 -1.33 5.43 6.20
N HIS A 26 -1.33 6.71 6.59
CA HIS A 26 -1.54 7.84 5.69
C HIS A 26 -0.47 7.91 4.60
N ARG A 27 0.82 7.90 4.99
CA ARG A 27 1.92 7.91 4.03
C ARG A 27 1.87 6.72 3.08
N LEU A 28 1.59 5.52 3.60
CA LEU A 28 1.46 4.30 2.80
C LEU A 28 0.38 4.45 1.72
N VAL A 29 -0.84 4.84 2.10
CA VAL A 29 -1.95 4.87 1.15
C VAL A 29 -1.78 5.98 0.11
N SER A 30 -1.25 7.14 0.50
CA SER A 30 -0.94 8.23 -0.45
C SER A 30 0.15 7.81 -1.44
N TYR A 31 1.19 7.12 -0.95
CA TYR A 31 2.26 6.61 -1.81
C TYR A 31 1.73 5.58 -2.82
N LEU A 32 0.90 4.63 -2.37
CA LEU A 32 0.30 3.63 -3.26
C LEU A 32 -0.70 4.25 -4.26
N LEU A 33 -1.42 5.30 -3.87
CA LEU A 33 -2.34 6.01 -4.76
C LEU A 33 -1.58 6.65 -5.92
N VAL A 34 -0.41 7.26 -5.66
CA VAL A 34 0.43 7.92 -6.68
C VAL A 34 1.18 6.91 -7.54
N ASN A 35 1.78 5.89 -6.94
CA ASN A 35 2.67 4.96 -7.66
C ASN A 35 1.94 3.77 -8.29
N GLY A 36 0.71 3.47 -7.84
CA GLY A 36 -0.09 2.32 -8.29
C GLY A 36 0.40 0.96 -7.76
N VAL A 37 1.70 0.68 -7.92
CA VAL A 37 2.39 -0.49 -7.36
C VAL A 37 3.75 -0.07 -6.79
N ALA A 38 4.14 -0.65 -5.66
CA ALA A 38 5.47 -0.45 -5.10
C ALA A 38 5.93 -1.66 -4.28
N ILE A 39 7.24 -1.87 -4.17
CA ILE A 39 7.79 -2.95 -3.34
C ILE A 39 8.01 -2.50 -1.89
N THR A 40 8.06 -3.47 -0.96
CA THR A 40 8.28 -3.23 0.48
C THR A 40 9.43 -2.25 0.76
N HIS A 41 10.57 -2.40 0.09
CA HIS A 41 11.75 -1.56 0.37
C HIS A 41 11.56 -0.09 -0.04
N ASP A 42 10.97 0.17 -1.21
CA ASP A 42 10.73 1.55 -1.65
C ASP A 42 9.75 2.25 -0.72
N ILE A 43 8.66 1.57 -0.35
CA ILE A 43 7.70 2.11 0.63
C ILE A 43 8.40 2.37 1.97
N ALA A 44 9.19 1.42 2.48
CA ALA A 44 9.85 1.57 3.78
C ALA A 44 10.79 2.78 3.80
N ARG A 45 11.59 2.95 2.73
CA ARG A 45 12.52 4.07 2.54
C ARG A 45 11.78 5.40 2.36
N ASP A 46 10.89 5.46 1.37
CA ASP A 46 10.33 6.72 0.88
C ASP A 46 9.20 7.23 1.79
N CYS A 47 8.52 6.32 2.50
CA CYS A 47 7.49 6.69 3.48
C CYS A 47 8.00 6.70 4.93
N ALA A 48 9.23 6.28 5.21
CA ALA A 48 9.76 6.08 6.56
C ALA A 48 8.82 5.23 7.45
N ILE A 49 8.52 4.01 7.00
CA ILE A 49 7.63 3.05 7.67
C ILE A 49 8.40 1.78 8.01
N GLY A 50 8.53 1.47 9.30
CA GLY A 50 9.22 0.26 9.75
C GLY A 50 8.40 -1.03 9.58
N ASN A 51 7.07 -0.95 9.67
CA ASN A 51 6.18 -2.10 9.52
C ASN A 51 5.01 -1.78 8.59
N ILE A 52 5.18 -2.09 7.30
CA ILE A 52 4.21 -1.79 6.24
C ILE A 52 2.92 -2.61 6.43
N SER A 53 3.03 -3.87 6.85
CA SER A 53 1.86 -4.72 7.11
C SER A 53 0.97 -4.15 8.22
N CYS A 54 1.58 -3.61 9.28
CA CYS A 54 0.87 -2.94 10.37
C CYS A 54 0.24 -1.62 9.91
N ALA A 55 0.97 -0.79 9.16
CA ALA A 55 0.41 0.43 8.57
C ALA A 55 -0.79 0.11 7.64
N ALA A 56 -0.69 -0.94 6.82
CA ALA A 56 -1.76 -1.40 5.96
C ALA A 56 -2.98 -1.89 6.76
N SER A 57 -2.77 -2.66 7.84
CA SER A 57 -3.88 -3.17 8.66
C SER A 57 -4.67 -2.06 9.36
N TYR A 58 -4.02 -0.95 9.75
CA TYR A 58 -4.71 0.18 10.38
C TYR A 58 -5.72 0.88 9.48
N ILE A 59 -5.41 1.06 8.20
CA ILE A 59 -6.30 1.81 7.27
C ILE A 59 -7.22 0.90 6.45
N ARG A 60 -6.90 -0.40 6.36
CA ARG A 60 -7.65 -1.39 5.58
C ARG A 60 -9.14 -1.42 5.89
N PRO A 61 -9.62 -1.43 7.15
CA PRO A 61 -11.06 -1.43 7.42
C PRO A 61 -11.78 -0.21 6.83
N ALA A 62 -11.16 0.98 6.94
CA ALA A 62 -11.72 2.21 6.41
C ALA A 62 -11.73 2.23 4.87
N LEU A 63 -10.71 1.67 4.22
CA LEU A 63 -10.69 1.47 2.76
C LEU A 63 -11.77 0.47 2.32
N GLN A 64 -11.94 -0.63 3.04
CA GLN A 64 -12.89 -1.70 2.69
C GLN A 64 -14.34 -1.20 2.69
N LYS A 65 -14.72 -0.35 3.65
CA LYS A 65 -16.03 0.34 3.67
C LYS A 65 -16.33 1.13 2.38
N ARG A 66 -15.28 1.47 1.62
CA ARG A 66 -15.35 2.29 0.41
C ARG A 66 -15.07 1.49 -0.86
N GLY A 67 -15.04 0.16 -0.76
CA GLY A 67 -14.77 -0.71 -1.90
C GLY A 67 -13.31 -0.70 -2.33
N TYR A 68 -12.35 -0.41 -1.43
CA TYR A 68 -10.92 -0.50 -1.71
C TYR A 68 -10.18 -1.36 -0.68
N THR A 69 -9.01 -1.87 -1.04
CA THR A 69 -8.12 -2.56 -0.10
C THR A 69 -6.67 -2.42 -0.54
N ILE A 70 -5.74 -2.67 0.38
CA ILE A 70 -4.30 -2.74 0.08
C ILE A 70 -3.93 -4.21 -0.11
N LEU A 71 -3.60 -4.61 -1.33
CA LEU A 71 -3.13 -5.95 -1.61
C LEU A 71 -1.60 -6.02 -1.42
N ALA A 72 -1.13 -7.11 -0.82
CA ALA A 72 0.28 -7.48 -0.76
C ALA A 72 0.45 -8.84 -1.44
N THR A 73 1.32 -8.92 -2.45
CA THR A 73 1.60 -10.15 -3.21
C THR A 73 3.09 -10.39 -3.30
N ARG A 74 3.51 -11.64 -3.45
CA ARG A 74 4.90 -11.91 -3.82
C ARG A 74 5.17 -11.38 -5.24
N PRO A 75 6.33 -10.76 -5.49
CA PRO A 75 6.73 -10.39 -6.84
C PRO A 75 6.88 -11.65 -7.70
N GLU A 76 6.60 -11.53 -9.00
CA GLU A 76 6.69 -12.65 -9.96
C GLU A 76 8.11 -13.23 -10.03
N LYS A 77 9.10 -12.35 -9.97
CA LYS A 77 10.52 -12.72 -9.85
C LYS A 77 10.96 -12.50 -8.40
N PRO A 78 11.51 -13.51 -7.72
CA PRO A 78 12.06 -13.35 -6.38
C PRO A 78 13.11 -12.24 -6.36
N ILE A 79 12.96 -11.30 -5.43
CA ILE A 79 13.96 -10.26 -5.20
C ILE A 79 14.98 -10.82 -4.22
N LEU A 80 16.25 -10.83 -4.62
CA LEU A 80 17.34 -11.29 -3.75
C LEU A 80 17.79 -10.18 -2.80
N ASN A 81 18.14 -10.56 -1.58
CA ASN A 81 18.81 -9.67 -0.64
C ASN A 81 20.29 -9.52 -1.00
N ARG A 82 21.02 -8.66 -0.26
CA ARG A 82 22.46 -8.41 -0.50
C ARG A 82 23.37 -9.65 -0.32
N PHE A 83 22.85 -10.73 0.26
CA PHE A 83 23.55 -12.00 0.45
C PHE A 83 23.20 -13.02 -0.64
N GLY A 84 22.37 -12.65 -1.64
CA GLY A 84 21.95 -13.54 -2.71
C GLY A 84 20.78 -14.46 -2.34
N GLU A 85 20.14 -14.26 -1.20
CA GLU A 85 19.02 -15.09 -0.72
C GLU A 85 17.68 -14.47 -1.10
N THR A 86 16.64 -15.29 -1.28
CA THR A 86 15.27 -14.80 -1.52
C THR A 86 14.79 -13.94 -0.36
N SER A 87 14.47 -12.68 -0.65
CA SER A 87 13.90 -11.76 0.34
C SER A 87 12.40 -12.02 0.56
N GLN A 88 11.88 -11.54 1.69
CA GLN A 88 10.44 -11.53 2.00
C GLN A 88 9.74 -10.25 1.50
N ILE A 89 10.29 -9.64 0.45
CA ILE A 89 9.71 -8.43 -0.14
C ILE A 89 8.40 -8.78 -0.86
N HIS A 90 7.41 -7.90 -0.69
CA HIS A 90 6.12 -7.97 -1.36
C HIS A 90 5.97 -6.78 -2.30
N GLU A 91 5.17 -6.96 -3.34
CA GLU A 91 4.55 -5.88 -4.09
C GLU A 91 3.25 -5.46 -3.40
N TRP A 92 3.02 -4.16 -3.33
CA TRP A 92 1.88 -3.54 -2.68
C TRP A 92 1.10 -2.71 -3.67
N ARG A 93 -0.23 -2.82 -3.63
CA ARG A 93 -1.14 -2.08 -4.53
C ARG A 93 -2.39 -1.66 -3.77
N LEU A 94 -2.87 -0.45 -4.03
CA LEU A 94 -4.26 -0.10 -3.73
C LEU A 94 -5.12 -0.69 -4.84
N ILE A 95 -6.15 -1.46 -4.49
CA ILE A 95 -7.06 -2.08 -5.47
C ILE A 95 -8.51 -1.82 -5.10
N ARG A 96 -9.39 -1.80 -6.10
CA ARG A 96 -10.84 -1.78 -5.91
C ARG A 96 -11.34 -3.20 -5.63
N LEU A 97 -12.17 -3.34 -4.60
CA LEU A 97 -12.96 -4.53 -4.33
C LEU A 97 -14.13 -4.51 -5.31
N ARG A 98 -14.29 -5.58 -6.08
CA ARG A 98 -15.41 -5.75 -7.02
C ARG A 98 -16.71 -5.95 -6.27
#